data_AF-A0A9X3XAM6-F1
#
_entry.id   AF-A0A9X3XAM6-F1
#
_cell.length_a   1.000
_cell.length_b   1.000
_cell.length_c   1.000
_cell.angle_alpha   90.00
_cell.angle_beta   90.00
_cell.angle_gamma   90.00
#
_symmetry.space_group_name_H-M   'P 1'
#
loop_
_entity.id
_entity.type
_entity.pdbx_description
1 polymer ?
#
loop_
_entity_poly.entity_id
_entity_poly.type
_entity_poly.pdbx_seq_one_letter_code
_entity_poly.pdbx_strand_id
1 'polypeptide(L)' 'MANTPKWNIRLRHEWLSTPLKKKRIKRGQKARIGLLDAEARKKTKAEKAPKTEQAS' A
#
# COMPACT_ATOMS: atom_id res chain seq x y z
N MET A 1 27.18 -3.60 24.84
CA MET A 1 26.35 -2.38 24.90
C MET A 1 25.24 -2.48 23.85
N ALA A 2 24.05 -2.91 24.25
CA ALA A 2 22.92 -3.18 23.35
C ALA A 2 21.94 -2.00 23.25
N ASN A 3 22.46 -0.80 22.98
CA ASN A 3 21.68 0.43 22.82
C ASN A 3 21.73 0.97 21.38
N THR A 4 21.74 0.10 20.36
CA THR A 4 21.46 0.58 19.01
C THR A 4 19.97 0.89 18.91
N PRO A 5 19.58 2.16 18.74
CA PRO A 5 18.17 2.53 18.72
C PRO A 5 17.46 1.76 17.62
N LYS A 6 16.32 1.12 17.95
CA LYS A 6 15.51 0.26 17.06
C LYS A 6 15.19 0.91 15.71
N TRP A 7 15.23 2.25 15.65
CA TRP A 7 15.09 3.07 14.45
C TRP A 7 16.12 2.72 13.35
N ASN A 8 17.36 2.39 13.72
CA ASN A 8 18.44 2.08 12.77
C ASN A 8 18.34 0.68 12.16
N ILE A 9 17.57 -0.23 12.75
CA ILE A 9 17.45 -1.62 12.28
C ILE A 9 16.84 -1.64 10.88
N ARG A 10 15.74 -0.90 10.64
CA ARG A 10 15.11 -0.87 9.31
C ARG A 10 15.93 -0.18 8.24
N LEU A 11 16.79 0.77 8.62
CA LEU A 11 17.70 1.44 7.69
C LEU A 11 18.88 0.56 7.28
N ARG A 12 19.33 -0.35 8.16
CA ARG A 12 20.49 -1.21 7.94
C ARG A 12 20.16 -2.54 7.26
N HIS A 13 18.88 -2.91 7.22
CA HIS A 13 18.44 -4.21 6.78
C HIS A 13 17.63 -4.11 5.49
N GLU A 14 18.24 -4.55 4.38
CA GLU A 14 17.64 -4.48 3.04
C GLU A 14 16.27 -5.18 2.95
N TRP A 15 16.11 -6.29 3.66
CA TRP A 15 14.83 -7.03 3.75
C TRP A 15 13.70 -6.25 4.44
N LEU A 16 14.03 -5.21 5.23
CA LEU A 16 13.08 -4.31 5.90
C LEU A 16 12.97 -2.92 5.26
N SER A 17 13.71 -2.69 4.17
CA SER A 17 13.68 -1.45 3.37
C SER A 17 12.39 -1.31 2.57
N THR A 18 11.62 -2.39 2.41
CA THR A 18 10.31 -2.30 1.77
C THR A 18 9.39 -1.41 2.63
N PRO A 19 8.74 -0.40 2.01
CA PRO A 19 7.92 0.53 2.77
C PRO A 19 6.65 -0.19 3.26
N LEU A 20 6.42 -0.17 4.57
CA LEU A 20 5.21 -0.74 5.21
C LEU A 20 3.91 -0.19 4.62
N LYS A 21 3.94 1.06 4.15
CA LYS A 21 2.82 1.72 3.49
C LYS A 21 3.20 2.02 2.05
N LYS A 22 2.24 1.82 1.14
CA LYS A 22 2.39 2.23 -0.25
C LYS A 22 2.75 3.71 -0.30
N LYS A 23 3.69 4.08 -1.16
CA LYS A 23 4.05 5.47 -1.40
C LYS A 23 2.79 6.25 -1.81
N ARG A 24 2.52 7.37 -1.16
CA ARG A 24 1.39 8.22 -1.52
C ARG A 24 1.62 8.77 -2.93
N ILE A 25 0.71 8.46 -3.84
CA ILE A 25 0.66 9.06 -5.18
C ILE A 25 -0.41 10.15 -5.16
N LYS A 26 -0.05 11.37 -5.55
CA LYS A 26 -0.99 12.50 -5.64
C LYS A 26 -2.03 12.23 -6.73
N ARG A 27 -3.25 12.75 -6.56
CA ARG A 27 -4.35 12.55 -7.53
C ARG A 27 -3.98 12.95 -8.95
N GLY A 28 -3.30 14.09 -9.16
CA GLY A 28 -2.84 14.52 -10.48
C GLY A 28 -1.84 13.54 -11.13
N GLN A 29 -0.96 12.93 -10.34
CA GLN A 29 -0.06 11.89 -10.85
C GLN A 29 -0.83 10.63 -11.22
N LYS A 30 -1.85 10.24 -10.44
CA LYS A 30 -2.74 9.12 -10.77
C LYS A 30 -3.51 9.36 -12.08
N ALA A 31 -3.96 10.59 -12.32
CA ALA A 31 -4.63 10.96 -13.56
C ALA A 31 -3.69 10.79 -14.76
N ARG A 32 -2.45 11.32 -14.64
CA ARG A 32 -1.44 11.26 -15.71
C ARG A 32 -1.07 9.85 -16.15
N ILE A 33 -1.02 8.90 -15.21
CA ILE A 33 -0.67 7.49 -15.50
C ILE A 33 -1.91 6.62 -15.78
N GLY A 34 -3.13 7.19 -15.85
CA GLY A 34 -4.38 6.44 -16.06
C GLY A 34 -4.82 5.57 -14.87
N LEU A 35 -4.20 5.73 -13.70
CA LEU A 35 -4.50 4.91 -12.52
C LEU A 35 -5.85 5.28 -11.88
N LEU A 36 -6.36 6.51 -12.08
CA LEU A 36 -7.69 6.88 -11.61
C LEU A 36 -8.79 6.05 -12.27
N ASP A 37 -8.70 5.85 -13.59
CA ASP A 37 -9.69 5.10 -14.34
C ASP A 37 -9.60 3.60 -14.00
N ALA A 38 -8.38 3.08 -13.83
CA ALA A 38 -8.15 1.72 -13.37
C ALA A 38 -8.72 1.48 -11.96
N GLU A 39 -8.54 2.43 -11.04
CA GLU A 39 -9.14 2.37 -9.69
C GLU A 39 -10.67 2.41 -9.75
N ALA A 40 -11.26 3.27 -10.59
CA ALA A 40 -12.70 3.35 -10.78
C ALA A 40 -13.29 2.03 -11.28
N ARG A 41 -12.65 1.40 -12.28
CA ARG A 41 -13.06 0.07 -12.80
C ARG A 41 -12.96 -1.03 -11.74
N LYS A 42 -11.96 -0.98 -10.86
CA LYS A 42 -11.82 -1.96 -9.77
C LYS A 42 -12.86 -1.75 -8.67
N LYS A 43 -13.23 -0.51 -8.37
CA LYS A 43 -14.27 -0.20 -7.38
C LYS A 43 -15.64 -0.74 -7.80
N THR A 44 -16.03 -0.53 -9.05
CA THR A 44 -17.31 -1.07 -9.56
C THR A 44 -17.33 -2.61 -9.55
N LYS A 45 -16.17 -3.25 -9.72
CA LYS A 45 -16.02 -4.70 -9.59
C LYS A 45 -16.12 -5.17 -8.13
N ALA A 46 -15.57 -4.41 -7.18
CA ALA A 46 -15.63 -4.72 -5.75
C ALA A 46 -17.02 -4.52 -5.15
N GLU A 47 -17.78 -3.53 -5.62
CA GLU A 47 -19.17 -3.29 -5.19
C GLU A 47 -20.14 -4.37 -5.69
N LYS A 48 -19.81 -5.05 -6.78
CA LYS A 48 -20.60 -6.17 -7.33
C LYS A 48 -20.20 -7.54 -6.79
N ALA A 49 -19.09 -7.66 -6.06
CA ALA A 49 -18.75 -8.90 -5.39
C ALA A 49 -19.62 -9.04 -4.12
N PRO A 50 -20.36 -10.15 -3.94
CA PRO A 50 -21.01 -10.40 -2.66
C PRO A 50 -19.92 -10.42 -1.58
N LYS A 51 -20.20 -9.79 -0.44
CA LYS A 51 -19.41 -9.93 0.78
C LYS A 51 -19.53 -11.37 1.26
N THR A 52 -18.75 -12.28 0.68
CA THR A 52 -18.59 -13.61 1.25
C THR A 52 -17.62 -13.51 2.41
N GLU A 53 -18.21 -13.54 3.61
CA GLU A 53 -17.68 -14.12 4.84
C GLU A 53 -16.48 -13.42 5.51
N GLN A 54 -16.86 -12.47 6.38
CA GLN A 54 -16.32 -12.46 7.75
C GLN A 54 -16.63 -13.81 8.44
N ALA A 55 -15.70 -14.25 9.29
CA ALA A 55 -15.75 -15.39 10.23
C ALA A 55 -15.10 -16.70 9.74
N SER A 56 -13.83 -16.89 10.13
CA SER A 56 -13.43 -18.06 10.93
C SER A 56 -12.13 -17.77 11.68
#